data_AF-A0A0J7I6A5-F1
#
_entry.id   AF-A0A0J7I6A5-F1
#
_cell.length_a   1.000
_cell.length_b   1.000
_cell.length_c   1.000
_cell.angle_alpha   90.00
_cell.angle_beta   90.00
_cell.angle_gamma   90.00
#
_symmetry.space_group_name_H-M   'P 1'
#
loop_
_entity.id
_entity.type
_entity.pdbx_description
1 polymer ?
#
loop_
_entity_poly.entity_id
_entity_poly.type
_entity_poly.pdbx_seq_one_letter_code
_entity_poly.pdbx_strand_id
1 'polypeptide(L)'
;MKYSAFILLVLLMSSCASYIDVPKKSISNDSMVFEYGNNYNKLKYINKVNASADQDIYYTTNFSITLPKNIVNWNVSNNNFFFEYDDKQIFYIYSSYKNEGQESENWELKDIDYNEVLKYLGEYWDKRKYNENYLYKVHNGRVSKFYTNGKYKILLYNIKTENIQTFIDSSKTFNTNL
;
A
#
# COMPACT_ATOMS: atom_id res chain seq x y z
N MET A 1 -7.88 -27.20 40.60
CA MET A 1 -7.33 -26.09 39.79
C MET A 1 -6.35 -26.59 38.71
N LYS A 2 -6.77 -27.46 37.78
CA LYS A 2 -5.92 -27.92 36.66
C LYS A 2 -6.52 -27.66 35.28
N TYR A 3 -7.78 -27.22 35.21
CA TYR A 3 -8.51 -27.01 33.97
C TYR A 3 -8.59 -25.54 33.52
N SER A 4 -8.26 -24.57 34.38
CA SER A 4 -8.27 -23.14 33.99
C SER A 4 -7.11 -22.73 33.09
N ALA A 5 -5.98 -23.44 33.11
CA ALA A 5 -4.84 -23.13 32.24
C ALA A 5 -5.10 -23.55 30.78
N PHE A 6 -5.93 -24.58 30.54
CA PHE A 6 -6.20 -25.09 29.19
C PHE A 6 -7.17 -24.20 28.40
N ILE A 7 -8.10 -23.53 29.10
CA ILE A 7 -9.08 -22.62 28.46
C ILE A 7 -8.40 -21.33 27.98
N LEU A 8 -7.35 -20.87 28.65
CA LEU A 8 -6.58 -19.68 28.24
C LEU A 8 -5.73 -19.94 26.97
N LEU A 9 -5.28 -21.19 26.76
CA LEU A 9 -4.47 -21.57 25.60
C LEU A 9 -5.29 -21.71 24.30
N VAL A 10 -6.57 -22.08 24.42
CA VAL A 10 -7.49 -22.24 23.27
C VAL A 10 -8.01 -20.89 22.76
N LEU A 11 -8.12 -19.88 23.63
CA LEU A 11 -8.53 -18.51 23.23
C LEU A 11 -7.44 -17.72 22.50
N LEU A 12 -6.19 -18.19 22.51
CA LEU A 12 -5.07 -17.55 21.77
C LEU A 12 -5.00 -17.96 20.29
N MET A 13 -5.85 -18.87 19.81
CA MET A 13 -5.71 -19.52 18.49
C MET A 13 -6.75 -19.13 17.43
N SER A 14 -7.53 -18.06 17.59
CA SER A 14 -8.56 -17.74 16.58
C SER A 14 -8.84 -16.24 16.36
N SER A 15 -7.79 -15.41 16.44
CA SER A 15 -7.77 -14.21 15.61
C SER A 15 -7.22 -14.60 14.23
N CYS A 16 -7.99 -15.34 13.44
CA CYS A 16 -7.68 -15.49 12.03
C CYS A 16 -7.83 -14.10 11.39
N ALA A 17 -6.71 -13.39 11.21
CA ALA A 17 -6.68 -12.23 10.34
C ALA A 17 -7.19 -12.70 8.96
N SER A 18 -8.33 -12.15 8.53
CA SER A 18 -8.89 -12.49 7.24
C SER A 18 -8.15 -11.67 6.19
N TYR A 19 -7.17 -12.28 5.55
CA TYR A 19 -6.50 -11.68 4.41
C TYR A 19 -7.37 -11.84 3.17
N ILE A 20 -7.47 -10.76 2.40
CA ILE A 20 -8.31 -10.75 1.20
C ILE A 20 -7.62 -11.44 0.00
N ASP A 21 -6.30 -11.57 0.04
CA ASP A 21 -5.45 -11.97 -1.08
C ASP A 21 -5.18 -13.48 -1.10
N VAL A 22 -6.24 -14.29 -1.11
CA VAL A 22 -6.11 -15.76 -1.18
C VAL A 22 -5.78 -16.19 -2.62
N PRO A 23 -4.76 -17.06 -2.88
CA PRO A 23 -4.25 -17.33 -4.24
C PRO A 23 -5.26 -17.85 -5.28
N LYS A 24 -6.39 -18.39 -4.84
CA LYS A 24 -7.46 -18.89 -5.73
C LYS A 24 -8.48 -17.80 -6.11
N LYS A 25 -8.28 -16.56 -5.67
CA LYS A 25 -9.11 -15.41 -5.99
C LYS A 25 -8.31 -14.42 -6.83
N SER A 26 -8.99 -13.70 -7.70
CA SER A 26 -8.45 -12.54 -8.39
C SER A 26 -9.56 -11.50 -8.50
N ILE A 27 -9.17 -10.23 -8.62
CA ILE A 27 -10.09 -9.15 -8.93
C ILE A 27 -9.73 -8.67 -10.33
N SER A 28 -10.69 -8.64 -11.24
CA SER A 28 -10.50 -8.08 -12.57
C SER A 28 -11.70 -7.21 -12.92
N ASN A 29 -11.43 -5.96 -13.27
CA ASN A 29 -12.39 -5.05 -13.88
C ASN A 29 -11.71 -4.30 -15.04
N ASP A 30 -12.46 -3.45 -15.74
CA ASP A 30 -11.97 -2.72 -16.92
C ASP A 30 -10.73 -1.86 -16.69
N SER A 31 -10.46 -1.52 -15.43
CA SER A 31 -9.37 -0.63 -15.01
C SER A 31 -8.26 -1.30 -14.19
N MET A 32 -8.50 -2.50 -13.65
CA MET A 32 -7.61 -3.09 -12.66
C MET A 32 -7.67 -4.62 -12.70
N VAL A 33 -6.49 -5.24 -12.78
CA VAL A 33 -6.28 -6.68 -12.63
C VAL A 33 -5.41 -6.90 -11.41
N PHE A 34 -5.91 -7.66 -10.44
CA PHE A 34 -5.23 -8.03 -9.22
C PHE A 34 -5.15 -9.55 -9.14
N GLU A 35 -3.95 -10.09 -9.36
CA GLU A 35 -3.65 -11.52 -9.28
C GLU A 35 -3.07 -11.85 -7.91
N TYR A 36 -3.77 -12.68 -7.14
CA TYR A 36 -3.26 -13.16 -5.88
C TYR A 36 -2.38 -14.40 -6.11
N GLY A 37 -1.07 -14.26 -5.89
CA GLY A 37 -0.13 -15.37 -5.99
C GLY A 37 0.16 -16.00 -4.62
N ASN A 38 0.97 -17.06 -4.62
CA ASN A 38 1.37 -17.75 -3.39
C ASN A 38 2.37 -16.92 -2.56
N ASN A 39 3.36 -16.32 -3.22
CA ASN A 39 4.47 -15.62 -2.55
C ASN A 39 4.33 -14.10 -2.60
N TYR A 40 3.59 -13.59 -3.58
CA TYR A 40 3.37 -12.18 -3.81
C TYR A 40 2.11 -11.99 -4.66
N ASN A 41 1.58 -10.78 -4.69
CA ASN A 41 0.46 -10.42 -5.54
C ASN A 41 0.95 -9.53 -6.68
N LYS A 42 0.27 -9.60 -7.84
CA LYS A 42 0.55 -8.71 -8.96
C LYS A 42 -0.64 -7.79 -9.17
N LEU A 43 -0.38 -6.50 -9.21
CA LEU A 43 -1.36 -5.50 -9.59
C LEU A 43 -1.01 -4.97 -10.96
N LYS A 44 -1.98 -4.89 -11.85
CA LYS A 44 -1.93 -4.16 -13.11
C LYS A 44 -3.10 -3.17 -13.14
N TYR A 45 -2.80 -1.89 -13.25
CA TYR A 45 -3.76 -0.81 -13.39
C TYR A 45 -3.73 -0.27 -14.82
N ILE A 46 -4.88 -0.32 -15.50
CA ILE A 46 -5.07 0.12 -16.89
C ILE A 46 -6.31 1.00 -16.96
N ASN A 47 -6.21 2.28 -16.59
CA ASN A 47 -7.38 3.15 -16.67
C ASN A 47 -7.45 3.84 -18.04
N LYS A 48 -8.56 3.58 -18.76
CA LYS A 48 -8.86 4.17 -20.07
C LYS A 48 -9.60 5.51 -19.96
N VAL A 49 -10.05 5.87 -18.77
CA VAL A 49 -10.77 7.11 -18.49
C VAL A 49 -9.80 8.16 -17.99
N ASN A 50 -9.74 9.29 -18.69
CA ASN A 50 -8.96 10.47 -18.28
C ASN A 50 -9.76 11.27 -17.25
N ALA A 51 -9.06 11.95 -16.34
CA ALA A 51 -9.70 12.95 -15.49
C ALA A 51 -9.79 14.29 -16.23
N SER A 52 -10.81 15.08 -15.94
CA SER A 52 -10.94 16.44 -16.46
C SER A 52 -11.32 17.40 -15.34
N ALA A 53 -10.66 18.55 -15.28
CA ALA A 53 -11.02 19.64 -14.39
C ALA A 53 -11.02 20.94 -15.23
N ASP A 54 -12.12 21.68 -15.18
CA ASP A 54 -12.38 22.85 -16.02
C ASP A 54 -12.15 22.56 -17.52
N GLN A 55 -11.05 23.06 -18.09
CA GLN A 55 -10.68 22.90 -19.50
C GLN A 55 -9.49 21.94 -19.69
N ASP A 56 -8.90 21.43 -18.60
CA ASP A 56 -7.72 20.58 -18.64
C ASP A 56 -8.08 19.09 -18.61
N ILE A 57 -7.37 18.32 -19.44
CA ILE A 57 -7.47 16.85 -19.49
C ILE A 57 -6.21 16.26 -18.85
N TYR A 58 -6.42 15.40 -17.87
CA TYR A 58 -5.39 14.68 -17.12
C TYR A 58 -5.37 13.21 -17.56
N TYR A 59 -4.31 12.82 -18.26
CA TYR A 59 -4.20 11.49 -18.85
C TYR A 59 -3.74 10.48 -17.83
N THR A 60 -4.52 9.43 -17.61
CA THR A 60 -4.22 8.43 -16.58
C THR A 60 -2.99 7.60 -16.94
N THR A 61 -2.16 7.29 -15.95
CA THR A 61 -0.97 6.45 -16.12
C THR A 61 -1.28 5.01 -15.75
N ASN A 62 -1.04 4.11 -16.70
CA ASN A 62 -1.09 2.68 -16.47
C ASN A 62 0.17 2.24 -15.74
N PHE A 63 0.06 1.30 -14.82
CA PHE A 63 1.22 0.71 -14.16
C PHE A 63 0.99 -0.72 -13.71
N SER A 64 2.08 -1.45 -13.49
CA SER A 64 2.06 -2.71 -12.76
C SER A 64 3.02 -2.69 -11.60
N ILE A 65 2.73 -3.48 -10.58
CA ILE A 65 3.61 -3.62 -9.42
C ILE A 65 3.46 -4.98 -8.72
N THR A 66 4.59 -5.39 -8.17
CA THR A 66 4.86 -6.29 -7.04
C THR A 66 4.17 -5.93 -5.72
N LEU A 67 3.25 -6.70 -5.14
CA LEU A 67 2.78 -6.42 -3.77
C LEU A 67 3.08 -7.58 -2.80
N PRO A 68 3.54 -7.30 -1.56
CA PRO A 68 3.63 -8.31 -0.52
C PRO A 68 2.29 -9.00 -0.23
N LYS A 69 2.36 -10.21 0.34
CA LYS A 69 1.20 -11.00 0.80
C LYS A 69 0.60 -10.45 2.10
N ASN A 70 -0.58 -10.97 2.43
CA ASN A 70 -1.31 -10.73 3.68
C ASN A 70 -1.95 -9.34 3.71
N ILE A 71 -2.56 -8.97 2.57
CA ILE A 71 -3.31 -7.72 2.47
C ILE A 71 -4.59 -7.88 3.31
N VAL A 72 -4.79 -6.97 4.24
CA VAL A 72 -5.98 -6.91 5.09
C VAL A 72 -7.06 -6.07 4.40
N ASN A 73 -6.66 -5.00 3.72
CA ASN A 73 -7.56 -4.10 3.03
C ASN A 73 -6.84 -3.35 1.90
N TRP A 74 -7.58 -2.89 0.90
CA TRP A 74 -7.06 -1.94 -0.09
C TRP A 74 -8.11 -0.92 -0.47
N ASN A 75 -7.65 0.26 -0.89
CA ASN A 75 -8.52 1.31 -1.41
C ASN A 75 -7.82 2.02 -2.55
N VAL A 76 -8.61 2.47 -3.52
CA VAL A 76 -8.17 3.37 -4.58
C VAL A 76 -9.02 4.62 -4.53
N SER A 77 -8.36 5.77 -4.61
CA SER A 77 -9.00 7.07 -4.70
C SER A 77 -8.19 7.93 -5.66
N ASN A 78 -8.77 8.22 -6.83
CA ASN A 78 -8.08 8.87 -7.94
C ASN A 78 -6.78 8.10 -8.29
N ASN A 79 -5.64 8.78 -8.26
CA ASN A 79 -4.31 8.23 -8.53
C ASN A 79 -3.60 7.66 -7.29
N ASN A 80 -4.32 7.56 -6.16
CA ASN A 80 -3.80 7.05 -4.91
C ASN A 80 -4.27 5.61 -4.67
N PHE A 81 -3.32 4.73 -4.41
CA PHE A 81 -3.54 3.31 -4.14
C PHE A 81 -3.00 2.99 -2.76
N PHE A 82 -3.85 2.44 -1.90
CA PHE A 82 -3.52 2.12 -0.51
C PHE A 82 -3.68 0.62 -0.31
N PHE A 83 -2.62 -0.06 0.12
CA PHE A 83 -2.65 -1.47 0.53
C PHE A 83 -2.27 -1.55 2.00
N GLU A 84 -3.21 -2.02 2.82
CA GLU A 84 -3.07 -2.14 4.26
C GLU A 84 -2.77 -3.58 4.65
N TYR A 85 -1.81 -3.75 5.55
CA TYR A 85 -1.38 -5.01 6.15
C TYR A 85 -1.56 -4.94 7.67
N ASP A 86 -1.32 -6.06 8.34
CA ASP A 86 -1.38 -6.14 9.80
C ASP A 86 -0.57 -5.04 10.51
N ASP A 87 -1.02 -4.69 11.71
CA ASP A 87 -0.46 -3.61 12.52
C ASP A 87 -0.40 -2.25 11.79
N LYS A 88 -1.31 -2.00 10.85
CA LYS A 88 -1.40 -0.73 10.11
C LYS A 88 -0.13 -0.39 9.33
N GLN A 89 0.54 -1.43 8.83
CA GLN A 89 1.55 -1.30 7.79
C GLN A 89 0.87 -0.91 6.47
N ILE A 90 1.36 0.12 5.79
CA ILE A 90 0.74 0.61 4.55
C ILE A 90 1.77 0.67 3.44
N PHE A 91 1.40 0.11 2.28
CA PHE A 91 2.06 0.32 1.01
C PHE A 91 1.19 1.27 0.19
N TYR A 92 1.65 2.50 0.02
CA TYR A 92 0.96 3.53 -0.73
C TYR A 92 1.65 3.79 -2.07
N ILE A 93 0.86 4.04 -3.12
CA ILE A 93 1.35 4.41 -4.45
C ILE A 93 0.58 5.63 -4.94
N TYR A 94 1.32 6.63 -5.39
CA TYR A 94 0.82 7.73 -6.23
C TYR A 94 1.25 7.49 -7.68
N SER A 95 0.28 7.32 -8.57
CA SER A 95 0.50 7.22 -10.01
C SER A 95 0.16 8.54 -10.69
N SER A 96 1.14 9.45 -10.81
CA SER A 96 0.96 10.76 -11.45
C SER A 96 0.34 10.66 -12.84
N TYR A 97 -0.43 11.66 -13.25
CA TYR A 97 -0.94 11.73 -14.63
C TYR A 97 0.21 11.85 -15.65
N LYS A 98 0.00 11.40 -16.89
CA LYS A 98 1.06 11.40 -17.92
C LYS A 98 1.58 12.80 -18.20
N ASN A 99 0.69 13.78 -18.22
CA ASN A 99 0.98 15.20 -18.45
C ASN A 99 1.31 15.99 -17.17
N GLU A 100 1.44 15.33 -16.02
CA GLU A 100 1.82 15.96 -14.75
C GLU A 100 3.26 15.59 -14.38
N GLY A 101 4.08 16.61 -14.13
CA GLY A 101 5.45 16.46 -13.67
C GLY A 101 6.42 15.84 -14.70
N GLN A 102 7.71 15.94 -14.41
CA GLN A 102 8.76 15.26 -15.16
C GLN A 102 9.24 14.05 -14.37
N GLU A 103 9.38 12.91 -15.06
CA GLU A 103 10.01 11.73 -14.48
C GLU A 103 11.53 11.87 -14.54
N SER A 104 12.17 11.55 -13.42
CA SER A 104 13.62 11.29 -13.39
C SER A 104 13.88 9.81 -13.69
N GLU A 105 14.99 9.52 -14.37
CA GLU A 105 15.49 8.13 -14.47
C GLU A 105 16.02 7.63 -13.12
N ASN A 106 16.43 8.56 -12.25
CA ASN A 106 16.98 8.25 -10.93
C ASN A 106 15.86 8.13 -9.91
N TRP A 107 15.59 6.88 -9.51
CA TRP A 107 14.76 6.59 -8.35
C TRP A 107 15.58 6.72 -7.07
N GLU A 108 14.98 7.38 -6.08
CA GLU A 108 15.58 7.60 -4.77
C GLU A 108 14.77 6.88 -3.70
N LEU A 109 15.48 6.19 -2.79
CA LEU A 109 14.92 5.65 -1.56
C LEU A 109 15.42 6.49 -0.39
N LYS A 110 14.50 7.14 0.32
CA LYS A 110 14.82 8.00 1.46
C LYS A 110 13.98 7.70 2.69
N ASP A 111 14.50 8.09 3.85
CA ASP A 111 13.70 8.20 5.07
C ASP A 111 12.68 9.33 4.92
N ILE A 112 11.54 9.20 5.60
CA ILE A 112 10.46 10.18 5.56
C ILE A 112 9.99 10.52 6.97
N ASP A 113 9.82 11.82 7.23
CA ASP A 113 9.31 12.32 8.49
C ASP A 113 7.79 12.10 8.61
N TYR A 114 7.31 12.00 9.84
CA TYR A 114 5.89 11.83 10.15
C TYR A 114 5.00 12.93 9.55
N ASN A 115 5.43 14.19 9.60
CA ASN A 115 4.64 15.30 9.04
C ASN A 115 4.54 15.22 7.51
N GLU A 116 5.55 14.63 6.85
CA GLU A 116 5.49 14.39 5.41
C GLU A 116 4.57 13.22 5.07
N VAL A 117 4.53 12.18 5.90
CA VAL A 117 3.58 11.06 5.75
C VAL A 117 2.13 11.54 5.75
N LEU A 118 1.78 12.49 6.62
CA LEU A 118 0.42 13.03 6.72
C LEU A 118 -0.09 13.62 5.41
N LYS A 119 0.79 14.18 4.58
CA LYS A 119 0.43 14.72 3.26
C LYS A 119 -0.10 13.66 2.29
N TYR A 120 0.27 12.39 2.50
CA TYR A 120 -0.13 11.27 1.64
C TYR A 120 -1.23 10.42 2.25
N LEU A 121 -1.26 10.28 3.58
CA LEU A 121 -2.16 9.36 4.27
C LEU A 121 -3.31 10.02 5.04
N GLY A 122 -3.31 11.35 5.22
CA GLY A 122 -4.30 12.06 6.04
C GLY A 122 -5.75 11.76 5.66
N GLU A 123 -6.13 11.99 4.39
CA GLU A 123 -7.49 11.70 3.92
C GLU A 123 -7.87 10.21 4.07
N TYR A 124 -6.91 9.31 3.84
CA TYR A 124 -7.12 7.87 4.01
C TYR A 124 -7.37 7.52 5.48
N TRP A 125 -6.61 8.09 6.41
CA TRP A 125 -6.78 7.88 7.85
C TRP A 125 -8.09 8.44 8.37
N ASP A 126 -8.50 9.63 7.94
CA ASP A 126 -9.80 10.21 8.29
C ASP A 126 -10.96 9.29 7.90
N LYS A 127 -10.92 8.79 6.65
CA LYS A 127 -11.92 7.84 6.15
C LYS A 127 -11.92 6.53 6.93
N ARG A 128 -10.75 6.06 7.35
CA ARG A 128 -10.59 4.83 8.15
C ARG A 128 -10.86 5.05 9.64
N LYS A 129 -11.02 6.31 10.09
CA LYS A 129 -11.17 6.73 11.49
C LYS A 129 -10.01 6.23 12.37
N TYR A 130 -8.78 6.30 11.84
CA TYR A 130 -7.59 5.89 12.60
C TYR A 130 -7.19 6.98 13.60
N ASN A 131 -6.83 6.55 14.82
CA ASN A 131 -6.31 7.47 15.82
C ASN A 131 -4.79 7.59 15.65
N GLU A 132 -4.36 8.70 15.06
CA GLU A 132 -2.95 8.97 14.72
C GLU A 132 -2.01 8.90 15.93
N ASN A 133 -2.45 9.44 17.08
CA ASN A 133 -1.69 9.42 18.33
C ASN A 133 -1.41 8.01 18.85
N TYR A 134 -2.27 7.04 18.52
CA TYR A 134 -2.10 5.65 18.92
C TYR A 134 -1.07 4.94 18.04
N LEU A 135 -1.08 5.17 16.72
CA LEU A 135 -0.17 4.51 15.79
C LEU A 135 1.29 4.92 16.00
N TYR A 136 1.55 6.20 16.21
CA TYR A 136 2.92 6.67 16.42
C TYR A 136 3.53 6.18 17.74
N LYS A 137 2.74 6.12 18.82
CA LYS A 137 3.24 5.78 20.17
C LYS A 137 3.40 4.27 20.42
N VAL A 138 2.63 3.43 19.73
CA VAL A 138 2.57 1.98 19.98
C VAL A 138 3.64 1.20 19.18
N HIS A 139 4.24 1.82 18.18
CA HIS A 139 5.04 1.13 17.17
C HIS A 139 6.54 1.49 17.22
N ASN A 140 7.17 1.27 18.38
CA ASN A 140 8.61 1.42 18.53
C ASN A 140 9.37 0.44 17.60
N GLY A 141 10.42 0.91 16.91
CA GLY A 141 11.23 0.10 15.99
C GLY A 141 10.61 -0.18 14.61
N ARG A 142 9.56 0.56 14.21
CA ARG A 142 9.04 0.54 12.84
C ARG A 142 9.72 1.58 11.96
N VAL A 143 9.76 1.30 10.66
CA VAL A 143 10.47 2.13 9.67
C VAL A 143 9.49 2.60 8.61
N SER A 144 9.62 3.86 8.21
CA SER A 144 8.92 4.40 7.05
C SER A 144 9.95 4.84 6.00
N LYS A 145 9.70 4.48 4.74
CA LYS A 145 10.56 4.80 3.60
C LYS A 145 9.75 5.36 2.45
N PHE A 146 10.37 6.22 1.66
CA PHE A 146 9.77 6.83 0.50
C PHE A 146 10.63 6.57 -0.73
N TYR A 147 10.03 5.93 -1.73
CA TYR A 147 10.66 5.57 -2.99
C TYR A 147 10.03 6.35 -4.13
N THR A 148 10.80 7.17 -4.84
CA THR A 148 10.25 8.10 -5.83
C THR A 148 11.26 8.45 -6.92
N ASN A 149 10.76 8.82 -8.10
CA ASN A 149 11.52 9.49 -9.14
C ASN A 149 11.01 10.92 -9.42
N GLY A 150 10.39 11.55 -8.40
CA GLY A 150 9.71 12.85 -8.50
C GLY A 150 8.26 12.72 -8.97
N LYS A 151 8.05 12.03 -10.10
CA LYS A 151 6.73 11.84 -10.70
C LYS A 151 5.91 10.81 -9.91
N TYR A 152 6.39 9.57 -9.85
CA TYR A 152 5.73 8.48 -9.12
C TYR A 152 6.26 8.42 -7.69
N LYS A 153 5.38 8.06 -6.75
CA LYS A 153 5.71 8.05 -5.31
C LYS A 153 5.20 6.76 -4.69
N ILE A 154 6.06 6.09 -3.94
CA ILE A 154 5.72 4.91 -3.16
C ILE A 154 6.11 5.18 -1.71
N LEU A 155 5.13 5.15 -0.81
CA LEU A 155 5.35 5.29 0.62
C LEU A 155 5.16 3.93 1.28
N LEU A 156 6.20 3.49 1.97
CA LEU A 156 6.20 2.34 2.85
C LEU A 156 6.07 2.89 4.27
N TYR A 157 4.90 2.75 4.89
CA TYR A 157 4.61 3.36 6.20
C TYR A 157 4.48 2.31 7.30
N ASN A 158 5.12 2.57 8.44
CA ASN A 158 5.00 1.78 9.67
C ASN A 158 5.42 0.30 9.52
N ILE A 159 6.34 0.03 8.59
CA ILE A 159 6.77 -1.33 8.24
C ILE A 159 7.61 -1.94 9.37
N LYS A 160 7.39 -3.22 9.66
CA LYS A 160 8.26 -3.94 10.61
C LYS A 160 9.67 -4.00 10.05
N THR A 161 10.67 -3.75 10.89
CA THR A 161 12.08 -3.74 10.46
C THR A 161 12.47 -5.06 9.79
N GLU A 162 11.96 -6.19 10.28
CA GLU A 162 12.19 -7.52 9.71
C GLU A 162 11.58 -7.71 8.31
N ASN A 163 10.59 -6.92 7.92
CA ASN A 163 9.87 -7.03 6.64
C ASN A 163 10.26 -5.94 5.64
N ILE A 164 11.02 -4.92 6.05
CA ILE A 164 11.24 -3.72 5.24
C ILE A 164 11.85 -4.04 3.87
N GLN A 165 12.76 -5.01 3.80
CA GLN A 165 13.40 -5.39 2.55
C GLN A 165 12.38 -5.93 1.53
N THR A 166 11.43 -6.76 1.96
CA THR A 166 10.36 -7.28 1.09
C THR A 166 9.49 -6.16 0.51
N PHE A 167 9.20 -5.14 1.30
CA PHE A 167 8.43 -3.97 0.86
C PHE A 167 9.24 -3.10 -0.11
N ILE A 168 10.53 -2.88 0.16
CA ILE A 168 11.44 -2.16 -0.74
C ILE A 168 11.56 -2.89 -2.08
N ASP A 169 11.80 -4.20 -2.07
CA ASP A 169 11.95 -4.98 -3.30
C ASP A 169 10.66 -4.94 -4.12
N SER A 170 9.50 -5.02 -3.46
CA SER A 170 8.20 -4.83 -4.09
C SER A 170 8.06 -3.44 -4.74
N SER A 171 8.48 -2.37 -4.06
CA SER A 171 8.44 -1.00 -4.61
C SER A 171 9.27 -0.82 -5.87
N LYS A 172 10.40 -1.54 -5.98
CA LYS A 172 11.30 -1.49 -7.14
C LYS A 172 10.73 -2.18 -8.39
N THR A 173 9.65 -2.94 -8.26
CA THR A 173 8.98 -3.58 -9.40
C THR A 173 7.97 -2.67 -10.11
N PHE A 174 7.78 -1.44 -9.61
CA PHE A 174 6.85 -0.49 -10.22
C PHE A 174 7.26 -0.18 -11.66
N ASN A 175 6.33 -0.38 -12.60
CA ASN A 175 6.59 -0.21 -14.01
C ASN A 175 5.37 0.39 -14.72
N THR A 176 5.58 1.42 -15.53
CA THR A 176 4.54 2.11 -16.33
C THR A 176 4.52 1.72 -17.80
N ASN A 177 5.50 0.92 -18.26
CA ASN A 177 5.58 0.37 -19.61
C ASN A 177 4.77 -0.93 -19.68
N LEU A 178 3.48 -0.81 -20.03
CA LEU A 178 2.50 -1.92 -20.10
C LEU A 178 1.89 -2.15 -21.47
#